data_AF-A0A517QCY7-F1
#
_entry.id   AF-A0A517QCY7-F1
#
_cell.length_a   1.000
_cell.length_b   1.000
_cell.length_c   1.000
_cell.angle_alpha   90.00
_cell.angle_beta   90.00
_cell.angle_gamma   90.00
#
_symmetry.space_group_name_H-M   'P 1'
#
loop_
_entity.id
_entity.type
_entity.pdbx_description
1 polymer ?
#
loop_
_entity_poly.entity_id
_entity_poly.type
_entity_poly.pdbx_seq_one_letter_code
_entity_poly.pdbx_strand_id
1 'polypeptide(L)'
;MGETSINYLFPPDRIEELPTWRFVLHFKAPFLFRGKKIQQAVTALKQQKWKAIEFPCDLDDLEYDSGNKVFSIPVEVPEARREMPNSLEDYESDVWKIYGNMIECGFGDLYYEAIDFQE
;
A
#
# COMPACT_ATOMS: atom_id res chain seq x y z
N MET A 1 21.10 3.73 5.95
CA MET A 1 19.83 4.27 6.46
C MET A 1 19.25 5.09 5.33
N GLY A 2 18.42 4.47 4.49
CA GLY A 2 17.80 5.15 3.35
C GLY A 2 16.79 6.15 3.87
N GLU A 3 16.92 7.40 3.45
CA GLU A 3 16.02 8.49 3.79
C GLU A 3 14.73 8.29 2.99
N THR A 4 13.75 7.62 3.60
CA THR A 4 12.52 7.31 2.92
C THR A 4 11.65 8.55 2.79
N SER A 5 11.49 9.01 1.54
CA SER A 5 10.71 10.20 1.22
C SER A 5 9.22 9.90 1.40
N ILE A 6 8.65 10.32 2.54
CA ILE A 6 7.21 10.30 2.80
C ILE A 6 6.53 11.22 1.79
N ASN A 7 5.83 10.64 0.81
CA ASN A 7 5.09 11.39 -0.19
C ASN A 7 3.58 11.30 0.11
N TYR A 8 2.90 12.46 0.04
CA TYR A 8 1.48 12.61 0.35
C TYR A 8 0.56 12.52 -0.88
N LEU A 9 1.12 12.45 -2.10
CA LEU A 9 0.39 12.45 -3.37
C LEU A 9 0.64 11.13 -4.10
N PHE A 10 -0.37 10.26 -4.09
CA PHE A 10 -0.34 8.95 -4.74
C PHE A 10 -1.29 8.94 -5.96
N PRO A 11 -0.89 8.36 -7.11
CA PRO A 11 0.40 7.71 -7.39
C PRO A 11 1.58 8.71 -7.42
N PRO A 12 2.84 8.25 -7.29
CA PRO A 12 4.00 9.12 -7.45
C PRO A 12 4.00 9.75 -8.85
N ASP A 13 4.23 11.08 -8.89
CA ASP A 13 4.31 11.89 -10.13
C ASP A 13 5.37 11.38 -11.13
N ARG A 14 6.28 10.50 -10.67
CA ARG A 14 7.39 9.90 -11.43
C ARG A 14 7.43 8.38 -11.34
N ILE A 15 6.29 7.73 -11.09
CA ILE A 15 6.25 6.27 -10.94
C ILE A 15 6.84 5.52 -12.13
N GLU A 16 6.65 6.03 -13.34
CA GLU A 16 7.22 5.45 -14.58
C GLU A 16 8.75 5.54 -14.63
N GLU A 17 9.36 6.47 -13.89
CA GLU A 17 10.82 6.65 -13.81
C GLU A 17 11.46 5.80 -12.68
N LEU A 18 10.64 5.15 -11.84
CA LEU A 18 11.14 4.35 -10.73
C LEU A 18 11.64 2.97 -11.21
N PRO A 19 12.82 2.51 -10.75
CA PRO A 19 13.38 1.23 -11.18
C PRO A 19 12.52 0.05 -10.73
N THR A 20 11.80 0.19 -9.61
CA THR A 20 10.81 -0.77 -9.12
C THR A 20 9.53 -0.07 -8.70
N TRP A 21 8.38 -0.69 -9.00
CA TRP A 21 7.08 -0.23 -8.49
C TRP A 21 6.77 -0.96 -7.19
N ARG A 22 7.59 -0.67 -6.17
CA ARG A 22 7.48 -1.23 -4.82
C ARG A 22 7.25 -0.10 -3.86
N PHE A 23 6.15 -0.19 -3.11
CA PHE A 23 5.71 0.88 -2.23
C PHE A 23 5.19 0.31 -0.92
N VAL A 24 5.37 1.05 0.16
CA VAL A 24 4.65 0.81 1.40
C VAL A 24 3.58 1.88 1.52
N LEU A 25 2.33 1.44 1.57
CA LEU A 25 1.17 2.28 1.80
C LEU A 25 0.91 2.38 3.30
N HIS A 26 1.12 3.55 3.88
CA HIS A 26 0.95 3.81 5.30
C HIS A 26 -0.37 4.50 5.58
N PHE A 27 -1.21 3.85 6.35
CA PHE A 27 -2.52 4.34 6.76
C PHE A 27 -2.50 4.76 8.22
N LYS A 28 -2.82 6.02 8.51
CA LYS A 28 -2.98 6.47 9.89
C LYS A 28 -4.17 5.78 10.54
N ALA A 29 -3.99 5.23 11.73
CA ALA A 29 -5.08 4.67 12.51
C ALA A 29 -5.51 5.65 13.61
N PRO A 30 -6.80 5.94 13.79
CA PRO A 30 -7.26 6.75 14.91
C PRO A 30 -6.92 6.08 16.26
N PHE A 31 -6.73 6.89 17.30
CA PHE A 31 -6.23 6.50 18.63
C PHE A 31 -6.97 5.33 19.32
N LEU A 32 -8.19 5.01 18.88
CA LEU A 32 -9.03 3.93 19.42
C LEU A 32 -9.06 2.68 18.52
N PHE A 33 -8.06 2.49 17.65
CA PHE A 33 -7.98 1.30 16.82
C PHE A 33 -7.79 0.03 17.65
N ARG A 34 -8.80 -0.85 17.62
CA ARG A 34 -8.77 -2.18 18.21
C ARG A 34 -8.35 -3.17 17.12
N GLY A 35 -7.52 -4.17 17.45
CA GLY A 35 -7.04 -5.20 16.50
C GLY A 35 -8.12 -5.83 15.60
N LYS A 36 -9.39 -5.82 16.02
CA LYS A 36 -10.54 -6.23 15.19
C LYS A 36 -10.70 -5.43 13.89
N LYS A 37 -10.39 -4.13 13.87
CA LYS A 37 -10.50 -3.29 12.67
C LYS A 37 -9.39 -3.59 11.66
N ILE A 38 -8.19 -3.88 12.16
CA ILE A 38 -7.06 -4.35 11.33
C ILE A 38 -7.43 -5.70 10.70
N GLN A 39 -7.93 -6.65 11.49
CA GLN A 39 -8.38 -7.94 10.95
C GLN A 39 -9.51 -7.81 9.93
N GLN A 40 -10.45 -6.88 10.13
CA GLN A 40 -11.50 -6.59 9.14
C GLN A 40 -10.91 -6.06 7.83
N ALA A 41 -9.95 -5.13 7.90
CA ALA A 41 -9.27 -4.61 6.72
C ALA A 41 -8.47 -5.69 6.00
N VAL A 42 -7.66 -6.47 6.71
CA VAL A 42 -6.90 -7.60 6.17
C VAL A 42 -7.84 -8.60 5.48
N THR A 43 -8.95 -8.96 6.13
CA THR A 43 -9.95 -9.86 5.55
C THR A 43 -10.57 -9.28 4.27
N ALA A 44 -10.92 -8.00 4.28
CA ALA A 44 -11.49 -7.32 3.11
C ALA A 44 -10.50 -7.30 1.95
N LEU A 45 -9.22 -6.99 2.21
CA LEU A 45 -8.15 -7.01 1.20
C LEU A 45 -7.94 -8.40 0.60
N LYS A 46 -7.95 -9.46 1.42
CA LYS A 46 -7.83 -10.85 0.94
C LYS A 46 -8.99 -11.29 0.04
N GLN A 47 -10.16 -10.66 0.15
CA GLN A 47 -11.34 -10.98 -0.67
C GLN A 47 -11.34 -10.23 -2.02
N GLN A 48 -10.49 -9.22 -2.19
CA GLN A 48 -10.41 -8.47 -3.44
C GLN A 48 -9.63 -9.24 -4.51
N LYS A 49 -9.94 -8.91 -5.77
CA LYS A 49 -9.13 -9.33 -6.92
C LYS A 49 -8.29 -8.16 -7.40
N TRP A 50 -6.99 -8.38 -7.39
CA TRP A 50 -5.97 -7.42 -7.81
C TRP A 50 -5.62 -7.66 -9.28
N LYS A 51 -5.48 -6.58 -10.03
CA LYS A 51 -5.18 -6.59 -11.46
C LYS A 51 -3.70 -6.33 -11.75
N ALA A 52 -3.06 -5.50 -10.94
CA ALA A 52 -1.70 -5.04 -11.14
C ALA A 52 -0.81 -5.29 -9.93
N ILE A 53 -1.34 -5.13 -8.71
CA ILE A 53 -0.53 -5.26 -7.50
C ILE A 53 -0.46 -6.70 -6.99
N GLU A 54 0.65 -7.00 -6.34
CA GLU A 54 0.89 -8.16 -5.50
C GLU A 54 1.36 -7.70 -4.12
N PHE A 55 1.22 -8.58 -3.11
CA PHE A 55 1.72 -8.33 -1.76
C PHE A 55 2.99 -9.17 -1.54
N PRO A 56 4.14 -8.54 -1.21
CA PRO A 56 5.41 -9.25 -1.02
C PRO A 56 5.47 -10.05 0.28
N CYS A 57 4.46 -9.93 1.15
CA CYS A 57 4.33 -10.69 2.39
C CYS A 57 2.87 -11.08 2.62
N ASP A 58 2.61 -12.04 3.52
CA ASP A 58 1.24 -12.37 3.89
C ASP A 58 0.58 -11.19 4.60
N LEU A 59 -0.67 -10.88 4.23
CA LEU A 59 -1.41 -9.78 4.82
C LEU A 59 -1.74 -10.02 6.31
N ASP A 60 -1.74 -11.27 6.79
CA ASP A 60 -1.92 -11.60 8.21
C ASP A 60 -0.67 -11.27 9.05
N ASP A 61 0.51 -11.20 8.43
CA ASP A 61 1.77 -10.84 9.10
C ASP A 61 1.97 -9.32 9.22
N LEU A 62 1.05 -8.51 8.70
CA LEU A 62 1.15 -7.06 8.78
C LEU A 62 0.93 -6.57 10.22
N GLU A 63 1.94 -5.86 10.73
CA GLU A 63 1.91 -5.31 12.07
C GLU A 63 1.47 -3.85 12.09
N TYR A 64 0.72 -3.50 13.15
CA TYR A 64 0.37 -2.12 13.44
C TYR A 64 1.47 -1.45 14.26
N ASP A 65 2.06 -0.39 13.70
CA ASP A 65 3.02 0.44 14.42
C ASP A 65 2.27 1.33 15.41
N SER A 66 2.27 0.91 16.67
CA SER A 66 1.61 1.64 17.76
C SER A 66 2.29 2.95 18.14
N GLY A 67 3.59 3.10 17.85
CA GLY A 67 4.36 4.32 18.16
C GLY A 67 4.02 5.47 17.22
N ASN A 68 3.93 5.16 15.93
CA ASN A 68 3.59 6.08 14.84
C ASN A 68 2.07 6.12 14.56
N LYS A 69 1.31 5.15 15.10
CA LYS A 69 -0.13 4.94 14.87
C LYS A 69 -0.45 4.70 13.41
N VAL A 70 0.30 3.80 12.79
CA VAL A 70 0.28 3.57 11.36
C VAL A 70 0.15 2.07 11.08
N PHE A 71 -0.67 1.73 10.10
CA PHE A 71 -0.71 0.40 9.52
C PHE A 71 -0.14 0.45 8.10
N SER A 72 0.86 -0.39 7.85
CA SER A 72 1.68 -0.34 6.65
C SER A 72 1.36 -1.54 5.76
N ILE A 73 1.05 -1.30 4.49
CA ILE A 73 0.75 -2.35 3.52
C ILE A 73 1.78 -2.26 2.40
N PRO A 74 2.76 -3.17 2.34
CA PRO A 74 3.68 -3.23 1.23
C PRO A 74 2.95 -3.76 0.00
N VAL A 75 3.16 -3.11 -1.15
CA VAL A 75 2.62 -3.49 -2.44
C VAL A 75 3.74 -3.49 -3.47
N GLU A 76 3.69 -4.41 -4.42
CA GLU A 76 4.55 -4.40 -5.59
C GLU A 76 3.77 -4.58 -6.88
N VAL A 77 4.25 -3.99 -7.97
CA VAL A 77 3.81 -4.35 -9.31
C VAL A 77 4.94 -5.16 -9.96
N PRO A 78 4.74 -6.46 -10.23
CA PRO A 78 5.76 -7.29 -10.85
C PRO A 78 6.15 -6.75 -12.23
N GLU A 79 7.41 -6.94 -12.60
CA GLU A 79 7.97 -6.38 -13.85
C GLU A 79 7.19 -6.79 -15.09
N ALA A 80 6.84 -8.07 -15.20
CA ALA A 80 6.03 -8.58 -16.30
C ALA A 80 4.68 -7.87 -16.43
N ARG A 81 4.13 -7.35 -15.32
CA ARG A 81 2.93 -6.52 -15.35
C ARG A 81 3.26 -5.10 -15.77
N ARG A 82 4.33 -4.48 -15.28
CA ARG A 82 4.73 -3.11 -15.65
C ARG A 82 4.90 -2.92 -17.17
N GLU A 83 5.38 -3.93 -17.87
CA GLU A 83 5.57 -3.89 -19.33
C GLU A 83 4.26 -3.99 -20.14
N MET A 84 3.14 -4.33 -19.49
CA MET A 84 1.84 -4.40 -20.17
C MET A 84 1.23 -3.01 -20.40
N PRO A 85 0.37 -2.86 -21.43
CA PRO A 85 -0.43 -1.66 -21.56
C PRO A 85 -1.38 -1.49 -20.37
N ASN A 86 -1.67 -0.24 -20.01
CA ASN A 86 -2.56 0.18 -18.92
C ASN A 86 -2.09 -0.17 -17.50
N SER A 87 -0.84 -0.58 -17.32
CA SER A 87 -0.35 -0.99 -15.99
C SER A 87 -0.38 0.11 -14.95
N LEU A 88 -0.16 1.36 -15.36
CA LEU A 88 -0.34 2.52 -14.49
C LEU A 88 -1.80 2.67 -14.03
N GLU A 89 -2.74 2.68 -14.98
CA GLU A 89 -4.18 2.82 -14.67
C GLU A 89 -4.68 1.67 -13.79
N ASP A 90 -4.28 0.43 -14.09
CA ASP A 90 -4.67 -0.74 -13.29
C ASP A 90 -4.04 -0.71 -11.88
N TYR A 91 -2.79 -0.24 -11.76
CA TYR A 91 -2.14 0.00 -10.48
C TYR A 91 -2.87 1.07 -9.65
N GLU A 92 -3.15 2.23 -10.25
CA GLU A 92 -3.89 3.30 -9.61
C GLU A 92 -5.26 2.80 -9.15
N SER A 93 -5.97 2.07 -10.01
CA SER A 93 -7.27 1.47 -9.68
C SER A 93 -7.18 0.54 -8.48
N ASP A 94 -6.17 -0.33 -8.42
CA ASP A 94 -5.98 -1.24 -7.30
C ASP A 94 -5.61 -0.52 -6.00
N VAL A 95 -4.79 0.53 -6.06
CA VAL A 95 -4.45 1.30 -4.86
C VAL A 95 -5.64 2.10 -4.36
N TRP A 96 -6.46 2.68 -5.25
CA TRP A 96 -7.73 3.30 -4.86
C TRP A 96 -8.68 2.31 -4.18
N LYS A 97 -8.69 1.04 -4.61
CA LYS A 97 -9.44 -0.01 -3.91
C LYS A 97 -8.88 -0.28 -2.52
N ILE A 98 -7.55 -0.38 -2.36
CA ILE A 98 -6.94 -0.51 -1.03
C ILE A 98 -7.38 0.67 -0.16
N TYR A 99 -7.20 1.89 -0.66
CA TYR A 99 -7.58 3.10 0.05
C TYR A 99 -9.05 3.09 0.49
N GLY A 100 -9.97 2.76 -0.42
CA GLY A 100 -11.40 2.62 -0.12
C GLY A 100 -11.67 1.64 1.02
N ASN A 101 -11.12 0.42 0.94
CA ASN A 101 -11.28 -0.60 1.98
C ASN A 101 -10.74 -0.13 3.34
N MET A 102 -9.60 0.57 3.33
CA MET A 102 -8.99 1.10 4.55
C MET A 102 -9.85 2.21 5.18
N ILE A 103 -10.34 3.16 4.38
CA ILE A 103 -11.25 4.21 4.87
C ILE A 103 -12.55 3.59 5.43
N GLU A 104 -13.14 2.61 4.75
CA GLU A 104 -14.35 1.91 5.24
C GLU A 104 -14.10 1.19 6.58
N CYS A 105 -12.88 0.69 6.81
CA CYS A 105 -12.48 0.09 8.06
C CYS A 105 -12.19 1.13 9.17
N GLY A 106 -12.11 2.42 8.83
CA GLY A 106 -11.93 3.54 9.73
C GLY A 106 -10.51 4.07 9.82
N PHE A 107 -9.62 3.68 8.88
CA PHE A 107 -8.31 4.30 8.74
C PHE A 107 -8.44 5.73 8.17
N GLY A 108 -7.43 6.55 8.46
CA GLY A 108 -7.35 7.96 8.04
C GLY A 108 -6.39 8.15 6.87
N ASP A 109 -5.60 9.22 6.92
CA ASP A 109 -4.71 9.63 5.84
C ASP A 109 -3.80 8.49 5.36
N LEU A 110 -3.60 8.46 4.04
CA LEU A 110 -2.63 7.64 3.35
C LEU A 110 -1.40 8.48 3.02
N TYR A 111 -0.22 7.96 3.33
CA TYR A 111 1.04 8.38 2.72
C TYR A 111 1.79 7.15 2.26
N TYR A 112 2.75 7.30 1.36
CA TYR A 112 3.51 6.16 0.86
C TYR A 112 5.01 6.41 0.94
N GLU A 113 5.72 5.29 0.95
CA GLU A 113 7.16 5.19 0.92
C GLU A 113 7.54 4.33 -0.28
N ALA A 114 8.30 4.88 -1.22
CA ALA A 114 8.87 4.09 -2.32
C ALA A 114 10.06 3.30 -1.78
N ILE A 115 10.03 1.98 -1.96
CA ILE A 115 11.17 1.14 -1.63
C ILE A 115 12.03 0.99 -2.88
N ASP A 116 13.12 1.73 -2.91
CA ASP A 116 14.22 1.47 -3.83
C ASP A 116 15.12 0.42 -3.18
N PHE A 117 14.95 -0.85 -3.54
CA PHE A 117 15.95 -1.87 -3.20
C PHE A 117 17.16 -1.65 -4.12
N GLN A 118 17.95 -0.61 -3.84
CA GLN A 118 19.35 -0.60 -4.24
C GLN A 118 20.08 -1.62 -3.35
N GLU A 119 20.17 -2.86 -3.83
CA GLU A 119 21.22 -3.80 -3.41
C GLU A 119 22.58 -3.40 -3.97
#